data_AF-A0A370GP65-F1
#
_entry.id   AF-A0A370GP65-F1
#
_cell.length_a   1.000
_cell.length_b   1.000
_cell.length_c   1.000
_cell.angle_alpha   90.00
_cell.angle_beta   90.00
_cell.angle_gamma   90.00
#
_symmetry.space_group_name_H-M   'P 1'
#
loop_
_entity.id
_entity.type
_entity.pdbx_description
1 polymer ?
#
loop_
_entity_poly.entity_id
_entity_poly.type
_entity_poly.pdbx_seq_one_letter_code
_entity_poly.pdbx_strand_id
1 'polypeptide(L)'
;MPSDRPRRPRRPRRSRSRARSPEVVARQERLRRRILDQRAAQREREKAVTAAVRDYLAAWHAIGLTAQRRDQDVERLQQQITDVTADATSDIAGHEHEQALAAAAIHAQGHSDEEIAELLEITVKRARQLLATARKSDTTPPAPSPPVPSATKPHRADKDAGDRTEHAVQHPDPRGSTHSDHHGSGVEGGDDADLPSQVRASRAVRRDGDGGRGGADVERAVE
;
A
#
# COMPACT_ATOMS: atom_id res chain seq x y z
N MET A 1 -78.50 66.21 -24.54
CA MET A 1 -78.39 65.29 -25.70
C MET A 1 -77.74 64.00 -25.23
N PRO A 2 -78.47 62.88 -25.24
CA PRO A 2 -78.02 61.58 -24.74
C PRO A 2 -77.30 60.81 -25.86
N SER A 3 -76.10 60.29 -25.62
CA SER A 3 -75.46 59.40 -26.61
C SER A 3 -74.53 58.38 -25.94
N ASP A 4 -75.04 57.15 -25.93
CA ASP A 4 -74.35 55.86 -26.12
C ASP A 4 -73.10 55.51 -25.32
N ARG A 5 -73.34 54.76 -24.22
CA ARG A 5 -72.35 53.85 -23.65
C ARG A 5 -72.29 52.55 -24.50
N PRO A 6 -71.13 52.14 -25.01
CA PRO A 6 -71.00 50.86 -25.71
C PRO A 6 -71.23 49.69 -24.76
N ARG A 7 -72.14 48.79 -25.16
CA ARG A 7 -72.51 47.56 -24.46
C ARG A 7 -71.32 46.62 -24.41
N ARG A 8 -70.90 46.23 -23.20
CA ARG A 8 -69.90 45.20 -22.97
C ARG A 8 -70.34 43.87 -23.63
N PRO A 9 -69.48 43.20 -24.40
CA PRO A 9 -69.79 41.89 -24.95
C PRO A 9 -70.00 40.88 -23.81
N ARG A 10 -71.15 40.19 -23.86
CA ARG A 10 -71.55 39.13 -22.94
C ARG A 10 -70.51 38.01 -23.01
N ARG A 11 -69.86 37.72 -21.88
CA ARG A 11 -69.02 36.51 -21.71
C ARG A 11 -69.84 35.28 -22.12
N PRO A 12 -69.32 34.40 -23.00
CA PRO A 12 -70.00 33.15 -23.31
C PRO A 12 -70.17 32.33 -22.03
N ARG A 13 -71.41 31.87 -21.81
CA ARG A 13 -71.78 30.96 -20.72
C ARG A 13 -70.88 29.74 -20.77
N ARG A 14 -70.24 29.42 -19.64
CA ARG A 14 -69.49 28.18 -19.41
C ARG A 14 -70.29 27.00 -19.95
N SER A 15 -69.83 26.42 -21.05
CA SER A 15 -70.28 25.14 -21.56
C SER A 15 -70.13 24.13 -20.43
N ARG A 16 -71.24 23.53 -20.02
CA ARG A 16 -71.28 22.43 -19.06
C ARG A 16 -70.27 21.38 -19.52
N SER A 17 -69.23 21.16 -18.71
CA SER A 17 -68.22 20.15 -18.92
C SER A 17 -68.91 18.81 -19.23
N ARG A 18 -68.89 18.38 -20.49
CA ARG A 18 -69.26 17.01 -20.87
C ARG A 18 -68.37 16.10 -20.03
N ALA A 19 -68.99 15.32 -19.14
CA ALA A 19 -68.28 14.35 -18.32
C ALA A 19 -67.38 13.52 -19.25
N ARG A 20 -66.06 13.66 -19.07
CA ARG A 20 -65.10 12.88 -19.86
C ARG A 20 -65.42 11.41 -19.62
N SER A 21 -65.41 10.59 -20.68
CA SER A 21 -65.62 9.15 -20.55
C SER A 21 -64.68 8.59 -19.47
N PRO A 22 -65.19 7.83 -18.47
CA PRO A 22 -64.39 7.31 -17.36
C PRO A 22 -63.23 6.44 -17.86
N GLU A 23 -63.41 5.78 -19.01
CA GLU A 23 -62.37 4.97 -19.64
C GLU A 23 -61.17 5.80 -20.11
N VAL A 24 -61.41 6.99 -20.67
CA VAL A 24 -60.36 7.91 -21.12
C VAL A 24 -59.57 8.44 -19.92
N VAL A 25 -60.26 8.73 -18.81
CA VAL A 25 -59.61 9.14 -17.56
C VAL A 25 -58.75 8.01 -17.01
N ALA A 26 -59.30 6.79 -16.91
CA ALA A 26 -58.56 5.62 -16.44
C ALA A 26 -57.34 5.31 -17.32
N ARG A 27 -57.45 5.47 -18.66
CA ARG A 27 -56.32 5.31 -19.58
C ARG A 27 -55.24 6.37 -19.35
N GLN A 28 -55.63 7.63 -19.15
CA GLN A 28 -54.70 8.72 -18.83
C GLN A 28 -53.97 8.47 -17.51
N GLU A 29 -54.66 7.99 -16.48
CA GLU A 29 -54.06 7.64 -15.20
C GLU A 29 -53.07 6.49 -15.32
N ARG A 30 -53.42 5.41 -16.03
CA ARG A 30 -52.49 4.29 -16.29
C ARG A 30 -51.23 4.76 -17.01
N LEU A 31 -51.36 5.64 -18.01
CA LEU A 31 -50.20 6.18 -18.72
C LEU A 31 -49.33 7.05 -17.79
N ARG A 32 -49.94 7.91 -16.97
CA ARG A 32 -49.22 8.73 -15.99
C ARG A 32 -48.45 7.87 -14.99
N ARG A 33 -49.07 6.80 -14.46
CA ARG A 33 -48.40 5.84 -13.57
C ARG A 33 -47.18 5.21 -14.23
N ARG A 34 -47.33 4.65 -15.44
CA ARG A 34 -46.20 4.07 -16.19
C ARG A 34 -45.04 5.04 -16.40
N ILE A 35 -45.33 6.30 -16.75
CA ILE A 35 -44.29 7.33 -16.93
C ILE A 35 -43.60 7.64 -15.61
N LEU A 36 -44.33 7.72 -14.50
CA LEU A 36 -43.76 7.92 -13.16
C LEU A 36 -42.89 6.74 -12.74
N ASP A 37 -43.37 5.51 -12.94
CA ASP A 37 -42.63 4.28 -12.63
C ASP A 37 -41.34 4.18 -13.46
N GLN A 38 -41.41 4.49 -14.76
CA GLN A 38 -40.24 4.54 -15.63
C GLN A 38 -39.22 5.58 -15.16
N ARG A 39 -39.67 6.78 -14.78
CA ARG A 39 -38.79 7.83 -14.25
C ARG A 39 -38.19 7.44 -12.91
N ALA A 40 -38.95 6.79 -12.02
CA ALA A 40 -38.45 6.30 -10.74
C ALA A 40 -37.37 5.23 -10.96
N ALA A 41 -37.65 4.24 -11.81
CA ALA A 41 -36.68 3.19 -12.16
C ALA A 41 -35.40 3.77 -12.79
N GLN A 42 -35.53 4.78 -13.65
CA GLN A 42 -34.38 5.47 -14.24
C GLN A 42 -33.55 6.21 -13.17
N ARG A 43 -34.18 6.93 -12.25
CA ARG A 43 -33.49 7.61 -11.15
C ARG A 43 -32.75 6.63 -10.24
N GLU A 44 -33.35 5.49 -9.94
CA GLU A 44 -32.68 4.46 -9.12
C GLU A 44 -31.47 3.87 -9.85
N ARG A 45 -31.55 3.65 -11.17
CA ARG A 45 -30.38 3.26 -11.97
C ARG A 45 -29.29 4.31 -11.95
N GLU A 46 -29.64 5.58 -12.14
CA GLU A 46 -28.68 6.69 -12.11
C GLU A 46 -28.00 6.83 -10.74
N LYS A 47 -28.76 6.67 -9.65
CA LYS A 47 -28.20 6.63 -8.29
C LYS A 47 -27.24 5.46 -8.12
N ALA A 48 -27.63 4.26 -8.56
CA ALA A 48 -26.78 3.08 -8.46
C ALA A 48 -25.48 3.23 -9.26
N VAL A 49 -25.56 3.77 -10.48
CA VAL A 49 -24.38 4.07 -11.30
C VAL A 49 -23.50 5.12 -10.62
N THR A 50 -24.10 6.19 -10.10
CA THR A 50 -23.35 7.26 -9.40
C THR A 50 -22.64 6.72 -8.16
N ALA A 51 -23.30 5.86 -7.38
CA ALA A 51 -22.70 5.20 -6.22
C ALA A 51 -21.53 4.30 -6.65
N ALA A 52 -21.73 3.44 -7.65
CA ALA A 52 -20.68 2.56 -8.15
C ALA A 52 -19.45 3.34 -8.68
N VAL A 53 -19.66 4.48 -9.35
CA VAL A 53 -18.55 5.36 -9.80
C VAL A 53 -17.80 5.95 -8.61
N ARG A 54 -18.50 6.37 -7.56
CA ARG A 54 -17.84 6.88 -6.33
C ARG A 54 -17.02 5.79 -5.65
N ASP A 55 -17.59 4.60 -5.50
CA ASP A 55 -16.91 3.46 -4.88
C ASP A 55 -15.67 3.06 -5.69
N TYR A 56 -15.78 3.04 -7.02
CA TYR A 56 -14.64 2.80 -7.91
C TYR A 56 -13.52 3.84 -7.72
N LEU A 57 -13.85 5.13 -7.71
CA LEU A 57 -12.86 6.20 -7.54
C LEU A 57 -12.21 6.15 -6.15
N ALA A 58 -12.99 5.85 -5.11
CA ALA A 58 -12.48 5.68 -3.76
C ALA A 58 -11.50 4.49 -3.67
N ALA A 59 -11.87 3.35 -4.26
CA ALA A 59 -11.01 2.17 -4.32
C ALA A 59 -9.73 2.45 -5.12
N TRP A 60 -9.84 3.10 -6.28
CA TRP A 60 -8.70 3.49 -7.10
C TRP A 60 -7.71 4.39 -6.33
N HIS A 61 -8.22 5.38 -5.60
CA HIS A 61 -7.39 6.24 -4.76
C HIS A 61 -6.73 5.47 -3.61
N ALA A 62 -7.47 4.59 -2.93
CA ALA A 62 -6.93 3.75 -1.86
C ALA A 62 -5.81 2.83 -2.35
N ILE A 63 -5.94 2.26 -3.55
CA ILE A 63 -4.88 1.47 -4.20
C ILE A 63 -3.65 2.36 -4.44
N GLY A 64 -3.84 3.57 -4.97
CA GLY A 64 -2.76 4.52 -5.21
C GLY A 64 -1.97 4.85 -3.94
N LEU A 65 -2.67 5.18 -2.85
CA LEU A 65 -2.03 5.47 -1.56
C LEU A 65 -1.27 4.27 -1.00
N THR A 66 -1.86 3.07 -1.11
CA THR A 66 -1.23 1.83 -0.62
C THR A 66 0.03 1.51 -1.43
N ALA A 67 -0.02 1.66 -2.76
CA ALA A 67 1.13 1.46 -3.62
C ALA A 67 2.25 2.47 -3.31
N GLN A 68 1.90 3.76 -3.16
CA GLN A 68 2.88 4.79 -2.79
C GLN A 68 3.56 4.49 -1.46
N ARG A 69 2.80 4.10 -0.43
CA ARG A 69 3.36 3.72 0.87
C ARG A 69 4.29 2.52 0.76
N ARG A 70 3.88 1.48 0.03
CA ARG A 70 4.72 0.30 -0.23
C ARG A 70 6.03 0.71 -0.90
N ASP A 71 5.98 1.56 -1.92
CA ASP A 71 7.17 1.96 -2.67
C ASP A 71 8.14 2.77 -1.78
N GLN A 72 7.61 3.68 -0.95
CA GLN A 72 8.40 4.39 0.07
C GLN A 72 9.04 3.45 1.10
N ASP A 73 8.29 2.45 1.58
CA ASP A 73 8.80 1.46 2.53
C ASP A 73 9.91 0.61 1.90
N VAL A 74 9.77 0.24 0.61
CA VAL A 74 10.79 -0.50 -0.15
C VAL A 74 12.05 0.34 -0.33
N GLU A 75 11.94 1.59 -0.75
CA GLU A 75 13.10 2.49 -0.90
C GLU A 75 13.86 2.67 0.41
N ARG A 76 13.14 2.88 1.53
CA ARG A 76 13.74 3.00 2.86
C ARG A 76 14.48 1.71 3.25
N LEU A 77 13.89 0.54 3.04
CA LEU A 77 14.53 -0.73 3.37
C LEU A 77 15.77 -0.99 2.50
N GLN A 78 15.72 -0.62 1.22
CA GLN A 78 16.89 -0.71 0.34
C GLN A 78 18.03 0.19 0.83
N GLN A 79 17.73 1.42 1.24
CA GLN A 79 18.73 2.31 1.81
C GLN A 79 19.36 1.70 3.08
N GLN A 80 18.54 1.17 3.99
CA GLN A 80 19.04 0.51 5.21
C GLN A 80 19.94 -0.69 4.90
N ILE A 81 19.58 -1.51 3.90
CA ILE A 81 20.42 -2.62 3.46
C ILE A 81 21.76 -2.10 2.93
N THR A 82 21.74 -1.05 2.11
CA THR A 82 22.96 -0.44 1.57
C THR A 82 23.85 0.09 2.69
N ASP A 83 23.30 0.82 3.65
CA ASP A 83 24.06 1.40 4.76
C ASP A 83 24.70 0.30 5.63
N VAL A 84 23.92 -0.68 6.06
CA VAL A 84 24.43 -1.81 6.87
C VAL A 84 25.47 -2.63 6.11
N THR A 85 25.30 -2.82 4.81
CA THR A 85 26.28 -3.52 3.97
C THR A 85 27.58 -2.73 3.86
N ALA A 86 27.51 -1.41 3.72
CA ALA A 86 28.68 -0.54 3.65
C ALA A 86 29.46 -0.55 4.97
N ASP A 87 28.76 -0.43 6.10
CA ASP A 87 29.34 -0.48 7.44
C ASP A 87 30.03 -1.83 7.68
N ALA A 88 29.33 -2.94 7.43
CA ALA A 88 29.91 -4.28 7.59
C ALA A 88 31.12 -4.51 6.66
N THR A 89 31.08 -3.99 5.42
CA THR A 89 32.22 -4.08 4.50
C THR A 89 33.42 -3.31 5.02
N SER A 90 33.19 -2.13 5.60
CA SER A 90 34.23 -1.30 6.23
C SER A 90 34.84 -2.02 7.43
N ASP A 91 34.01 -2.59 8.31
CA ASP A 91 34.47 -3.31 9.50
C ASP A 91 35.28 -4.55 9.14
N ILE A 92 34.82 -5.34 8.15
CA ILE A 92 35.55 -6.49 7.64
C ILE A 92 36.91 -6.05 7.09
N ALA A 93 36.95 -4.99 6.29
CA ALA A 93 38.21 -4.47 5.74
C ALA A 93 39.17 -4.00 6.85
N GLY A 94 38.64 -3.39 7.91
CA GLY A 94 39.40 -3.02 9.11
C GLY A 94 40.04 -4.24 9.79
N HIS A 95 39.25 -5.28 10.06
CA HIS A 95 39.77 -6.51 10.68
C HIS A 95 40.74 -7.27 9.77
N GLU A 96 40.50 -7.33 8.46
CA GLU A 96 41.45 -7.92 7.52
C GLU A 96 42.78 -7.16 7.49
N HIS A 97 42.75 -5.83 7.63
CA HIS A 97 43.94 -5.01 7.75
C HIS A 97 44.69 -5.29 9.06
N GLU A 98 43.99 -5.35 10.19
CA GLU A 98 44.58 -5.72 11.49
C GLU A 98 45.22 -7.11 11.46
N GLN A 99 44.56 -8.11 10.83
CA GLN A 99 45.11 -9.44 10.61
C GLN A 99 46.41 -9.39 9.78
N ALA A 100 46.44 -8.58 8.72
CA ALA A 100 47.62 -8.42 7.89
C ALA A 100 48.79 -7.81 8.69
N LEU A 101 48.53 -6.78 9.51
CA LEU A 101 49.54 -6.18 10.39
C LEU A 101 50.05 -7.17 11.44
N ALA A 102 49.17 -7.96 12.04
CA ALA A 102 49.55 -8.99 13.00
C ALA A 102 50.46 -10.07 12.36
N ALA A 103 50.10 -10.55 11.17
CA ALA A 103 50.93 -11.51 10.43
C ALA A 103 52.30 -10.92 10.07
N ALA A 104 52.35 -9.64 9.66
CA ALA A 104 53.61 -8.95 9.38
C ALA A 104 54.49 -8.78 10.63
N ALA A 105 53.88 -8.52 11.80
CA ALA A 105 54.60 -8.45 13.06
C ALA A 105 55.22 -9.79 13.46
N ILE A 106 54.53 -10.92 13.22
CA ILE A 106 55.07 -12.27 13.45
C ILE A 106 56.24 -12.54 12.50
N HIS A 107 56.07 -12.23 11.20
CA HIS A 107 57.15 -12.39 10.21
C HIS A 107 58.39 -11.55 10.56
N ALA A 108 58.20 -10.35 11.12
CA ALA A 108 59.31 -9.50 11.56
C ALA A 108 60.14 -10.11 12.72
N GLN A 109 59.59 -11.07 13.46
CA GLN A 109 60.33 -11.84 14.48
C GLN A 109 61.16 -13.00 13.89
N GLY A 110 61.15 -13.18 12.57
CA GLY A 110 61.95 -14.19 11.88
C GLY A 110 61.20 -15.48 11.50
N HIS A 111 59.88 -15.54 11.72
CA HIS A 111 59.07 -16.68 11.28
C HIS A 111 58.90 -16.71 9.75
N SER A 112 59.04 -17.88 9.16
CA SER A 112 58.79 -18.14 7.73
C SER A 112 57.29 -18.15 7.39
N ASP A 113 56.95 -18.02 6.10
CA ASP A 113 55.56 -18.07 5.62
C ASP A 113 54.85 -19.36 6.04
N GLU A 114 55.56 -20.49 6.02
CA GLU A 114 55.05 -21.81 6.41
C GLU A 114 54.78 -21.90 7.92
N GLU A 115 55.70 -21.39 8.75
CA GLU A 115 55.52 -21.35 10.21
C GLU A 115 54.37 -20.42 10.63
N ILE A 116 54.21 -19.27 9.95
CA ILE A 116 53.07 -18.36 10.17
C ILE A 116 51.76 -19.05 9.77
N ALA A 117 51.76 -19.78 8.65
CA ALA A 117 50.58 -20.50 8.20
C ALA A 117 50.17 -21.59 9.18
N GLU A 118 51.13 -22.35 9.70
CA GLU A 118 50.90 -23.34 10.75
C GLU A 118 50.41 -22.69 12.05
N LEU A 119 51.07 -21.62 12.52
CA LEU A 119 50.72 -20.92 13.76
C LEU A 119 49.33 -20.30 13.74
N LEU A 120 48.91 -19.73 12.60
CA LEU A 120 47.60 -19.11 12.43
C LEU A 120 46.53 -20.09 11.93
N GLU A 121 46.87 -21.37 11.77
CA GLU A 121 45.98 -22.42 11.23
C GLU A 121 45.36 -22.04 9.87
N ILE A 122 46.15 -21.42 9.00
CA ILE A 122 45.75 -21.00 7.65
C ILE A 122 46.61 -21.66 6.57
N THR A 123 46.20 -21.52 5.32
CA THR A 123 47.04 -21.96 4.20
C THR A 123 48.25 -21.02 4.02
N VAL A 124 49.39 -21.57 3.59
CA VAL A 124 50.60 -20.80 3.23
C VAL A 124 50.27 -19.70 2.21
N LYS A 125 49.35 -19.99 1.28
CA LYS A 125 48.86 -18.99 0.31
C LYS A 125 48.18 -17.80 1.01
N ARG A 126 47.34 -18.03 2.03
CA ARG A 126 46.68 -16.95 2.78
C ARG A 126 47.69 -16.18 3.64
N ALA A 127 48.66 -16.86 4.26
CA ALA A 127 49.75 -16.19 4.98
C ALA A 127 50.52 -15.22 4.06
N ARG A 128 50.91 -15.68 2.86
CA ARG A 128 51.52 -14.84 1.83
C ARG A 128 50.65 -13.66 1.41
N GLN A 129 49.33 -13.86 1.29
CA GLN A 129 48.39 -12.78 0.96
C GLN A 129 48.31 -11.73 2.06
N LEU A 130 48.26 -12.14 3.33
CA LEU A 130 48.26 -11.22 4.47
C LEU A 130 49.55 -10.39 4.51
N LEU A 131 50.71 -11.02 4.35
CA LEU A 131 52.00 -10.31 4.28
C LEU A 131 52.09 -9.35 3.09
N ALA A 132 51.59 -9.76 1.93
CA ALA A 132 51.54 -8.89 0.75
C ALA A 132 50.59 -7.69 0.96
N THR A 133 49.49 -7.88 1.71
CA THR A 133 48.53 -6.82 2.03
C THR A 133 49.15 -5.81 3.00
N ALA A 134 49.83 -6.27 4.04
CA ALA A 134 50.55 -5.42 5.00
C ALA A 134 51.62 -4.54 4.32
N ARG A 135 52.38 -5.10 3.37
CA ARG A 135 53.38 -4.33 2.60
C ARG A 135 52.78 -3.23 1.73
N LYS A 136 51.56 -3.45 1.21
CA LYS A 136 50.86 -2.44 0.39
C LYS A 136 50.36 -1.28 1.25
N SER A 137 49.92 -1.53 2.48
CA SER A 137 49.54 -0.46 3.41
C SER A 137 50.71 0.45 3.79
N ASP A 138 51.92 -0.09 3.95
CA ASP A 138 53.12 0.70 4.27
C ASP A 138 53.55 1.66 3.14
N THR A 139 53.09 1.42 1.91
CA THR A 139 53.44 2.23 0.74
C THR A 139 52.44 3.38 0.50
N THR A 140 51.35 3.47 1.26
CA THR A 140 50.39 4.57 1.13
C THR A 140 50.92 5.79 1.88
N PRO A 141 51.25 6.91 1.20
CA PRO A 141 51.73 8.12 1.88
C PRO A 141 50.67 8.64 2.86
N PRO A 142 51.07 9.23 4.00
CA PRO A 142 50.13 9.71 4.99
C PRO A 142 49.14 10.68 4.35
N ALA A 143 47.84 10.37 4.48
CA ALA A 143 46.77 11.25 4.02
C ALA A 143 46.98 12.66 4.62
N PRO A 144 46.74 13.74 3.85
CA PRO A 144 46.86 15.10 4.35
C PRO A 144 45.96 15.26 5.58
N SER A 145 46.57 15.68 6.69
CA SER A 145 45.88 15.93 7.95
C SER A 145 44.66 16.83 7.72
N PRO A 146 43.50 16.53 8.34
CA PRO A 146 42.32 17.37 8.18
C PRO A 146 42.64 18.81 8.64
N PRO A 147 42.20 19.85 7.91
CA PRO A 147 42.40 21.22 8.31
C PRO A 147 41.73 21.46 9.66
N VAL A 148 42.54 21.80 10.66
CA VAL A 148 42.10 22.28 11.97
C VAL A 148 41.01 23.36 11.80
N PRO A 149 39.78 23.16 12.31
CA PRO A 149 38.75 24.18 12.24
C PRO A 149 39.18 25.37 13.12
N SER A 150 39.45 26.49 12.48
CA SER A 150 39.72 27.75 13.17
C SER A 150 38.49 28.15 13.98
N ALA A 151 38.73 28.35 15.28
CA ALA A 151 37.76 28.76 16.28
C ALA A 151 36.93 29.97 15.80
N THR A 152 35.67 29.72 15.45
CA THR A 152 34.68 30.77 15.27
C THR A 152 33.93 30.96 16.58
N LYS A 153 34.00 32.19 17.07
CA LYS A 153 33.54 32.68 18.38
C LYS A 153 32.07 32.34 18.67
N PRO A 154 31.71 32.04 19.94
CA PRO A 154 30.32 31.91 20.36
C PRO A 154 29.66 33.30 20.45
N HIS A 155 28.67 33.56 19.61
CA HIS A 155 27.78 34.71 19.78
C HIS A 155 26.71 34.34 20.82
N ARG A 156 26.85 34.96 21.99
CA ARG A 156 25.81 35.06 23.04
C ARG A 156 24.72 36.06 22.60
N ALA A 157 23.59 35.97 23.30
CA ALA A 157 22.43 36.89 23.34
C ALA A 157 21.36 36.55 22.28
N ASP A 158 20.06 36.40 22.56
CA ASP A 158 19.18 36.67 23.72
C ASP A 158 17.99 35.69 23.63
N LYS A 159 17.51 35.06 24.71
CA LYS A 159 16.44 35.54 25.61
C LYS A 159 15.21 36.13 24.90
N ASP A 160 14.23 35.27 24.62
CA ASP A 160 12.79 35.57 24.62
C ASP A 160 12.08 34.20 24.85
N ALA A 161 11.52 33.84 26.01
CA ALA A 161 10.46 34.43 26.83
C ALA A 161 9.08 34.45 26.13
N GLY A 162 8.22 33.51 26.52
CA GLY A 162 6.81 33.39 26.11
C GLY A 162 6.63 32.39 24.97
N ASP A 163 5.69 31.45 24.96
CA ASP A 163 4.43 31.41 25.66
C ASP A 163 3.92 29.96 25.65
N ARG A 164 3.61 29.51 26.85
CA ARG A 164 2.61 28.53 27.27
C ARG A 164 1.62 28.07 26.17
N THR A 165 1.66 26.77 25.84
CA THR A 165 0.43 26.05 25.49
C THR A 165 0.49 24.63 26.04
N GLU A 166 -0.02 24.50 27.26
CA GLU A 166 -0.38 23.24 27.88
C GLU A 166 -1.62 22.69 27.16
N HIS A 167 -1.42 21.81 26.18
CA HIS A 167 -2.49 20.91 25.73
C HIS A 167 -2.16 19.49 26.17
N ALA A 168 -2.63 19.19 27.38
CA ALA A 168 -2.83 17.84 27.89
C ALA A 168 -3.80 17.11 26.95
N VAL A 169 -3.27 16.33 26.00
CA VAL A 169 -4.04 15.30 25.31
C VAL A 169 -4.03 14.08 26.20
N GLN A 170 -5.18 13.87 26.85
CA GLN A 170 -5.51 12.70 27.63
C GLN A 170 -5.27 11.44 26.78
N HIS A 171 -4.33 10.61 27.24
CA HIS A 171 -4.27 9.20 26.93
C HIS A 171 -5.50 8.48 27.54
N PRO A 172 -6.37 7.84 26.75
CA PRO A 172 -7.15 6.72 27.25
C PRO A 172 -6.32 5.43 27.20
N ASP A 173 -6.34 4.72 28.32
CA ASP A 173 -5.65 3.45 28.58
C ASP A 173 -5.89 2.35 27.52
N PRO A 174 -4.91 1.43 27.36
CA PRO A 174 -5.04 0.22 26.58
C PRO A 174 -5.76 -0.87 27.38
N ARG A 175 -7.08 -1.01 27.20
CA ARG A 175 -7.84 -2.19 27.64
C ARG A 175 -8.26 -3.02 26.44
N GLY A 176 -7.50 -4.08 26.18
CA GLY A 176 -7.79 -5.03 25.11
C GLY A 176 -6.82 -6.22 25.08
N SER A 177 -6.45 -6.72 26.26
CA SER A 177 -5.83 -8.03 26.39
C SER A 177 -6.93 -9.08 26.18
N THR A 178 -7.00 -9.64 24.98
CA THR A 178 -7.60 -10.96 24.77
C THR A 178 -6.48 -11.90 24.36
N HIS A 179 -6.07 -12.71 25.33
CA HIS A 179 -5.55 -14.06 25.13
C HIS A 179 -6.22 -14.70 23.91
N SER A 180 -5.41 -15.00 22.90
CA SER A 180 -5.68 -16.10 21.99
C SER A 180 -4.49 -17.03 22.11
N ASP A 181 -4.58 -17.92 23.10
CA ASP A 181 -3.84 -19.17 23.13
C ASP A 181 -4.14 -19.93 21.83
N HIS A 182 -3.24 -19.84 20.85
CA HIS A 182 -3.25 -20.76 19.72
C HIS A 182 -2.20 -21.83 19.97
N HIS A 183 -2.72 -22.93 20.54
CA HIS A 183 -2.03 -24.19 20.71
C HIS A 183 -1.28 -24.59 19.44
N GLY A 184 -0.02 -24.97 19.64
CA GLY A 184 0.79 -25.65 18.64
C GLY A 184 0.14 -26.95 18.16
N SER A 185 0.21 -27.14 16.86
CA SER A 185 0.23 -28.43 16.18
C SER A 185 1.31 -28.24 15.11
N GLY A 186 2.57 -28.59 15.33
CA GLY A 186 2.99 -29.88 15.82
C GLY A 186 2.73 -30.94 14.75
N VAL A 187 3.17 -30.71 13.52
CA VAL A 187 3.22 -31.73 12.47
C VAL A 187 4.69 -31.85 12.05
N GLU A 188 5.41 -32.65 12.84
CA GLU A 188 6.67 -33.25 12.47
C GLU A 188 6.42 -34.34 11.40
N GLY A 189 7.41 -34.53 10.52
CA GLY A 189 7.73 -35.84 9.95
C GLY A 189 7.00 -36.20 8.66
N GLY A 190 7.71 -36.11 7.55
CA GLY A 190 7.27 -36.63 6.25
C GLY A 190 8.34 -36.47 5.19
N ASP A 191 9.51 -37.06 5.44
CA ASP A 191 10.45 -37.47 4.41
C ASP A 191 9.76 -38.32 3.32
N ASP A 192 10.45 -38.47 2.19
CA ASP A 192 10.14 -39.37 1.06
C ASP A 192 9.16 -38.83 0.01
N ALA A 193 9.70 -38.30 -1.09
CA ALA A 193 9.84 -39.10 -2.32
C ALA A 193 10.12 -38.18 -3.53
N ASP A 194 11.35 -38.31 -4.00
CA ASP A 194 11.79 -38.15 -5.37
C ASP A 194 10.76 -38.73 -6.37
N LEU A 195 10.17 -37.89 -7.21
CA LEU A 195 9.54 -38.30 -8.48
C LEU A 195 9.69 -37.20 -9.54
N PRO A 196 10.44 -37.43 -10.62
CA PRO A 196 10.33 -36.63 -11.84
C PRO A 196 9.16 -37.17 -12.67
N SER A 197 8.22 -36.30 -13.07
CA SER A 197 7.34 -36.65 -14.18
C SER A 197 6.85 -35.43 -14.94
N GLN A 198 7.22 -35.43 -16.21
CA GLN A 198 6.66 -34.59 -17.25
C GLN A 198 5.15 -34.84 -17.43
N VAL A 199 4.56 -34.00 -18.29
CA VAL A 199 3.30 -34.18 -19.02
C VAL A 199 2.01 -33.72 -18.31
N ARG A 200 1.47 -32.59 -18.79
CA ARG A 200 0.14 -32.44 -19.44
C ARG A 200 -0.24 -30.95 -19.40
N ALA A 201 -0.15 -30.24 -20.52
CA ALA A 201 -1.18 -30.17 -21.56
C ALA A 201 -2.57 -29.78 -21.02
N SER A 202 -2.99 -28.58 -21.41
CA SER A 202 -4.37 -28.22 -21.78
C SER A 202 -5.43 -28.21 -20.68
N ARG A 203 -5.88 -27.00 -20.30
CA ARG A 203 -7.31 -26.80 -20.01
C ARG A 203 -7.79 -25.39 -20.36
N ALA A 204 -8.36 -25.29 -21.55
CA ALA A 204 -9.29 -24.25 -21.93
C ALA A 204 -10.51 -24.30 -20.99
N VAL A 205 -10.83 -23.18 -20.34
CA VAL A 205 -12.11 -22.99 -19.65
C VAL A 205 -13.04 -22.27 -20.62
N ARG A 206 -13.80 -23.06 -21.39
CA ARG A 206 -15.09 -22.63 -21.91
C ARG A 206 -16.05 -22.58 -20.73
N ARG A 207 -16.67 -21.43 -20.49
CA ARG A 207 -17.86 -21.31 -19.62
C ARG A 207 -19.05 -21.00 -20.53
N ASP A 208 -19.54 -22.05 -21.18
CA ASP A 208 -20.94 -22.14 -21.60
C ASP A 208 -21.72 -22.53 -20.34
N GLY A 209 -22.55 -21.60 -19.87
CA GLY A 209 -23.46 -21.78 -18.74
C GLY A 209 -24.86 -21.40 -19.18
N ASP A 210 -25.33 -22.09 -20.21
CA ASP A 210 -26.74 -22.30 -20.51
C ASP A 210 -27.36 -23.15 -19.39
N GLY A 211 -28.47 -22.70 -18.82
CA GLY A 211 -29.11 -23.41 -17.73
C GLY A 211 -30.24 -22.64 -17.06
N GLY A 212 -31.47 -22.98 -17.42
CA GLY A 212 -32.57 -23.02 -16.45
C GLY A 212 -33.66 -21.97 -16.59
N ARG A 213 -34.37 -21.96 -17.73
CA ARG A 213 -35.79 -21.57 -17.74
C ARG A 213 -36.66 -22.79 -17.48
N GLY A 214 -37.27 -22.82 -16.31
CA GLY A 214 -38.36 -23.69 -15.89
C GLY A 214 -38.64 -23.32 -14.44
N GLY A 215 -39.84 -22.98 -13.98
CA GLY A 215 -41.20 -23.26 -14.41
C GLY A 215 -42.02 -23.36 -13.11
N ALA A 216 -43.34 -23.26 -13.25
CA ALA A 216 -44.36 -23.49 -12.21
C ALA A 216 -44.60 -22.36 -11.18
N ASP A 217 -45.69 -21.64 -11.44
CA ASP A 217 -46.92 -21.71 -10.64
C ASP A 217 -46.77 -22.05 -9.16
N VAL A 218 -47.04 -21.07 -8.31
CA VAL A 218 -47.61 -21.32 -6.98
C VAL A 218 -48.83 -20.43 -6.83
N GLU A 219 -49.98 -21.09 -6.85
CA GLU A 219 -51.27 -20.61 -6.40
C GLU A 219 -51.13 -19.85 -5.07
N ARG A 220 -51.78 -18.69 -4.95
CA ARG A 220 -52.01 -18.04 -3.67
C ARG A 220 -53.50 -17.91 -3.45
N ALA A 221 -54.08 -18.95 -2.88
CA ALA A 221 -55.31 -18.90 -2.12
C ALA A 221 -54.94 -18.51 -0.68
N VAL A 222 -55.46 -17.37 -0.19
CA VAL A 222 -55.65 -17.11 1.24
C VAL A 222 -56.87 -16.19 1.38
N GLU A 223 -57.88 -16.77 2.05
CA GLU A 223 -58.99 -16.21 2.85
C GLU A 223 -59.58 -14.82 2.53
#